data_AF-A0A353DH77-F1
#
_entry.id   AF-A0A353DH77-F1
#
_cell.length_a   1.000
_cell.length_b   1.000
_cell.length_c   1.000
_cell.angle_alpha   90.00
_cell.angle_beta   90.00
_cell.angle_gamma   90.00
#
_symmetry.space_group_name_H-M   'P 1'
#
loop_
_entity.id
_entity.type
_entity.pdbx_description
1 polymer ?
#
loop_
_entity_poly.entity_id
_entity_poly.type
_entity_poly.pdbx_seq_one_letter_code
_entity_poly.pdbx_strand_id
1 'polypeptide(L)'
;MQKLFCLFGLFLTLSIGFSVAQEPSADLPEPREEPKKELGWIEKLDASIDSAFQPVSEFVDNTVFYSIPVSTDAEGNPIKMPWVLAWLGIAAIVLTIYFKFLNFRSWRLAMRTLRGKYSQPNDPGEITHFQALSAAVSGTVGLGNIAGVAVAISIGGPGATFWMVLMGFLGMASKFCECTLGVKYRRIENGKVYGGPMQYLTSGLGEMGMKPLGVILAIFFAIMCIG
;
A
#
# COMPACT_ATOMS: atom_id res chain seq x y z
N MET A 1 26.93 17.66 1.78
CA MET A 1 25.52 17.44 2.19
C MET A 1 24.66 18.70 2.14
N GLN A 2 25.18 19.90 2.44
CA GLN A 2 24.43 21.16 2.36
C GLN A 2 24.12 21.65 0.92
N LYS A 3 24.99 21.33 -0.06
CA LYS A 3 24.76 21.65 -1.49
C LYS A 3 23.71 20.77 -2.18
N LEU A 4 23.38 19.59 -1.61
CA LEU A 4 22.36 18.69 -2.14
C LEU A 4 20.94 19.12 -1.69
N PHE A 5 20.84 19.73 -0.50
CA PHE A 5 19.59 20.29 0.03
C PHE A 5 19.18 21.59 -0.69
N CYS A 6 20.17 22.40 -1.11
CA CYS A 6 19.93 23.63 -1.88
C CYS A 6 19.47 23.35 -3.33
N LEU A 7 19.98 22.28 -3.96
CA LEU A 7 19.56 21.87 -5.30
C LEU A 7 18.13 21.29 -5.33
N PHE A 8 17.71 20.63 -4.23
CA PHE A 8 16.35 20.13 -4.06
C PHE A 8 15.35 21.27 -3.79
N GLY A 9 15.75 22.29 -3.04
CA GLY A 9 14.93 23.48 -2.78
C GLY A 9 14.73 24.38 -4.01
N LEU A 10 15.71 24.46 -4.91
CA LEU A 10 15.61 25.28 -6.13
C LEU A 10 14.80 24.61 -7.26
N PHE A 11 14.56 23.30 -7.17
CA PHE A 11 13.71 22.56 -8.11
C PHE A 11 12.23 22.55 -7.72
N LEU A 12 11.94 22.69 -6.42
CA LEU A 12 10.57 22.80 -5.90
C LEU A 12 9.89 24.14 -6.27
N THR A 13 10.67 25.22 -6.46
CA THR A 13 10.13 26.54 -6.77
C THR A 13 9.76 26.74 -8.25
N LEU A 14 10.18 25.83 -9.14
CA LEU A 14 9.87 25.89 -10.58
C LEU A 14 8.53 25.24 -10.94
N SER A 15 7.87 24.53 -10.01
CA SER A 15 6.62 23.81 -10.26
C SER A 15 5.35 24.59 -9.92
N ILE A 16 5.45 25.81 -9.38
CA ILE A 16 4.30 26.66 -9.02
C ILE A 16 3.79 27.47 -10.24
N GLY A 17 4.49 27.38 -11.37
CA GLY A 17 4.21 28.20 -12.57
C GLY A 17 3.18 27.64 -13.56
N PHE A 18 2.19 26.86 -13.14
CA PHE A 18 1.05 26.57 -14.03
C PHE A 18 -0.23 26.31 -13.23
N SER A 19 -1.11 27.30 -13.24
CA SER A 19 -2.37 27.34 -12.52
C SER A 19 -3.54 26.90 -13.41
N VAL A 20 -4.61 26.45 -12.74
CA VAL A 20 -6.00 26.30 -13.19
C VAL A 20 -6.25 25.53 -14.49
N ALA A 21 -6.68 24.28 -14.34
CA ALA A 21 -7.60 23.65 -15.31
C ALA A 21 -8.73 22.98 -14.53
N GLN A 22 -9.90 23.62 -14.57
CA GLN A 22 -11.18 23.00 -14.27
C GLN A 22 -11.39 21.84 -15.25
N GLU A 23 -11.70 20.64 -14.76
CA GLU A 23 -11.99 19.49 -15.64
C GLU A 23 -13.23 19.79 -16.50
N PRO A 24 -13.20 19.55 -17.82
CA PRO A 24 -14.41 19.57 -18.64
C PRO A 24 -15.25 18.34 -18.29
N SER A 25 -16.49 18.56 -17.86
CA SER A 25 -17.47 17.51 -17.62
C SER A 25 -17.72 16.72 -18.90
N ALA A 26 -17.20 15.49 -18.96
CA ALA A 26 -17.62 14.54 -19.98
C ALA A 26 -19.08 14.16 -19.70
N ASP A 27 -20.00 14.57 -20.57
CA ASP A 27 -21.40 14.16 -20.57
C ASP A 27 -21.53 12.65 -20.84
N LEU A 28 -21.31 11.85 -19.80
CA LEU A 28 -21.79 10.49 -19.75
C LEU A 28 -23.31 10.55 -19.50
N PRO A 29 -24.15 9.76 -20.20
CA PRO A 29 -25.58 9.71 -19.89
C PRO A 29 -25.76 9.38 -18.41
N GLU A 30 -26.55 10.20 -17.71
CA GLU A 30 -26.85 9.98 -16.29
C GLU A 30 -27.31 8.54 -16.07
N PRO A 31 -26.79 7.85 -15.03
CA PRO A 31 -27.31 6.56 -14.63
C PRO A 31 -28.82 6.70 -14.40
N ARG A 32 -29.63 5.87 -15.06
CA ARG A 32 -31.07 5.80 -14.78
C ARG A 32 -31.25 5.59 -13.27
N GLU A 33 -31.91 6.54 -12.61
CA GLU A 33 -32.33 6.39 -11.22
C GLU A 33 -33.16 5.10 -11.10
N GLU A 34 -32.57 4.08 -10.48
CA GLU A 34 -33.32 2.89 -10.10
C GLU A 34 -34.34 3.27 -9.01
N PRO A 35 -35.57 2.72 -9.05
CA PRO A 35 -36.62 3.10 -8.12
C PRO A 35 -36.15 2.86 -6.68
N LYS A 36 -36.06 3.94 -5.90
CA LYS A 36 -35.84 3.92 -4.44
C LYS A 36 -36.92 3.08 -3.77
N LYS A 37 -36.68 1.78 -3.65
CA LYS A 37 -37.20 0.98 -2.54
C LYS A 37 -36.29 1.22 -1.35
N GLU A 38 -36.46 2.38 -0.71
CA GLU A 38 -35.87 2.67 0.60
C GLU A 38 -36.46 1.70 1.63
N LEU A 39 -35.79 0.57 1.79
CA LEU A 39 -35.92 -0.28 2.95
C LEU A 39 -35.24 0.48 4.10
N GLY A 40 -35.96 1.37 4.79
CA GLY A 40 -35.44 2.19 5.89
C GLY A 40 -34.87 1.43 7.10
N TRP A 41 -34.77 0.10 7.03
CA TRP A 41 -33.96 -0.70 7.94
C TRP A 41 -32.50 -0.81 7.48
N ILE A 42 -32.20 -0.73 6.18
CA ILE A 42 -30.83 -0.69 5.65
C ILE A 42 -30.17 0.63 6.06
N GLU A 43 -30.82 1.77 5.87
CA GLU A 43 -30.27 3.06 6.32
C GLU A 43 -30.10 3.13 7.85
N LYS A 44 -30.99 2.48 8.62
CA LYS A 44 -30.83 2.36 10.07
C LYS A 44 -29.68 1.43 10.45
N LEU A 45 -29.46 0.35 9.69
CA LEU A 45 -28.32 -0.53 9.88
C LEU A 45 -27.02 0.18 9.49
N ASP A 46 -26.96 0.86 8.35
CA ASP A 46 -25.80 1.65 7.90
C ASP A 46 -25.46 2.73 8.93
N ALA A 47 -26.45 3.49 9.42
CA ALA A 47 -26.22 4.50 10.47
C ALA A 47 -25.79 3.89 11.82
N SER A 48 -26.25 2.68 12.15
CA SER A 48 -25.84 1.97 13.38
C SER A 48 -24.43 1.38 13.25
N ILE A 49 -24.05 0.96 12.05
CA ILE A 49 -22.70 0.50 11.71
C ILE A 49 -21.78 1.71 11.73
N ASP A 50 -22.08 2.77 11.00
CA ASP A 50 -21.26 3.97 10.94
C ASP A 50 -21.04 4.59 12.32
N SER A 51 -22.07 4.72 13.15
CA SER A 51 -21.91 5.25 14.52
C SER A 51 -21.09 4.33 15.44
N ALA A 52 -21.08 3.01 15.22
CA ALA A 52 -20.23 2.07 15.95
C ALA A 52 -18.78 2.06 15.44
N PHE A 53 -18.56 2.28 14.14
CA PHE A 53 -17.24 2.27 13.50
C PHE A 53 -16.55 3.64 13.53
N GLN A 54 -17.30 4.74 13.60
CA GLN A 54 -16.79 6.12 13.71
C GLN A 54 -15.77 6.32 14.84
N PRO A 55 -16.03 5.92 16.11
CA PRO A 55 -15.06 6.17 17.18
C PRO A 55 -13.74 5.40 16.97
N VAL A 56 -13.80 4.25 16.31
CA VAL A 56 -12.60 3.47 15.96
C VAL A 56 -11.87 4.10 14.78
N SER A 57 -12.61 4.53 13.75
CA SER A 57 -12.05 5.17 12.56
C SER A 57 -11.38 6.50 12.90
N GLU A 58 -12.02 7.34 13.73
CA GLU A 58 -11.44 8.61 14.19
C GLU A 58 -10.20 8.40 15.07
N PHE A 59 -10.18 7.37 15.92
CA PHE A 59 -9.01 7.05 16.73
C PHE A 59 -7.82 6.60 15.85
N VAL A 60 -8.09 5.75 14.85
CA VAL A 60 -7.09 5.31 13.89
C VAL A 60 -6.62 6.50 13.04
N ASP A 61 -7.52 7.37 12.59
CA ASP A 61 -7.17 8.54 11.79
C ASP A 61 -6.30 9.52 12.55
N ASN A 62 -6.67 9.84 13.79
CA ASN A 62 -5.89 10.77 14.61
C ASN A 62 -4.52 10.21 15.02
N THR A 63 -4.40 8.88 15.18
CA THR A 63 -3.16 8.22 15.61
C THR A 63 -2.24 7.89 14.43
N VAL A 64 -2.78 7.26 13.40
CA VAL A 64 -2.06 6.75 12.23
C VAL A 64 -1.86 7.86 11.19
N PHE A 65 -2.85 8.71 10.95
CA PHE A 65 -2.76 9.80 9.98
C PHE A 65 -2.44 11.16 10.62
N TYR A 66 -1.73 11.17 11.77
CA TYR A 66 -1.24 12.41 12.36
C TYR A 66 -0.43 13.23 11.32
N SER A 67 -0.96 14.40 10.98
CA SER A 67 -0.36 15.22 9.93
C SER A 67 0.73 16.10 10.53
N ILE A 68 1.97 15.85 10.11
CA ILE A 68 3.07 16.76 10.40
C ILE A 68 3.09 17.78 9.25
N PRO A 69 3.07 19.09 9.51
CA PRO A 69 3.23 20.08 8.45
C PRO A 69 4.67 19.99 7.93
N VAL A 70 4.85 19.47 6.71
CA VAL A 70 6.19 19.21 6.13
C VAL A 70 6.69 20.39 5.29
N SER A 71 5.80 21.13 4.62
CA SER A 71 6.13 22.39 3.94
C SER A 71 4.88 23.22 3.66
N THR A 72 5.08 24.53 3.47
CA THR A 72 4.03 25.49 3.11
C THR A 72 4.02 25.68 1.60
N ASP A 73 2.85 25.60 0.96
CA ASP A 73 2.67 25.99 -0.45
C ASP A 73 2.93 27.49 -0.63
N ALA A 74 3.12 27.93 -1.89
CA ALA A 74 3.32 29.34 -2.25
C ALA A 74 2.17 30.28 -1.85
N GLU A 75 1.02 29.72 -1.44
CA GLU A 75 -0.18 30.43 -0.96
C GLU A 75 -0.35 30.38 0.57
N GLY A 76 0.62 29.86 1.31
CA GLY A 76 0.57 29.82 2.78
C GLY A 76 -0.19 28.62 3.37
N ASN A 77 -0.68 27.69 2.53
CA ASN A 77 -1.37 26.49 2.99
C ASN A 77 -0.37 25.40 3.43
N PRO A 78 -0.54 24.78 4.61
CA PRO A 78 0.34 23.71 5.06
C PRO A 78 0.06 22.42 4.27
N ILE A 79 1.07 21.90 3.57
CA ILE A 79 1.03 20.58 2.95
C ILE A 79 1.04 19.55 4.08
N LYS A 80 -0.13 18.96 4.32
CA LYS A 80 -0.35 17.94 5.34
C LYS A 80 0.13 16.59 4.80
N MET A 81 1.32 16.16 5.19
CA MET A 81 1.77 14.80 4.94
C MET A 81 1.45 13.95 6.18
N PRO A 82 0.69 12.85 6.04
CA PRO A 82 0.59 11.84 7.09
C PRO A 82 1.99 11.35 7.47
N TRP A 83 2.32 11.39 8.76
CA TRP A 83 3.63 10.97 9.25
C TRP A 83 3.97 9.52 8.87
N VAL A 84 2.96 8.65 8.81
CA VAL A 84 3.11 7.24 8.41
C VAL A 84 3.62 7.12 6.97
N LEU A 85 3.18 7.98 6.04
CA LEU A 85 3.70 7.96 4.67
C LEU A 85 5.18 8.32 4.62
N ALA A 86 5.60 9.33 5.41
CA ALA A 86 7.00 9.71 5.53
C ALA A 86 7.84 8.57 6.13
N TRP A 87 7.35 7.93 7.20
CA TRP A 87 8.00 6.79 7.84
C TRP A 87 8.14 5.59 6.90
N LEU A 88 7.07 5.21 6.19
CA LEU A 88 7.07 4.12 5.23
C LEU A 88 7.99 4.42 4.03
N GLY A 89 8.03 5.67 3.56
CA GLY A 89 8.94 6.09 2.51
C GLY A 89 10.41 5.96 2.91
N ILE A 90 10.77 6.43 4.11
CA ILE A 90 12.13 6.27 4.65
C ILE A 90 12.49 4.79 4.79
N ALA A 91 11.60 3.98 5.37
CA ALA A 91 11.81 2.54 5.50
C ALA A 91 12.02 1.86 4.14
N ALA A 92 11.22 2.21 3.13
CA ALA A 92 11.35 1.69 1.78
C ALA A 92 12.68 2.08 1.11
N ILE A 93 13.15 3.32 1.31
CA ILE A 93 14.46 3.78 0.82
C ILE A 93 15.59 3.00 1.50
N VAL A 94 15.55 2.88 2.82
CA VAL A 94 16.56 2.13 3.60
C VAL A 94 16.61 0.67 3.16
N LEU A 95 15.45 0.01 3.03
CA LEU A 95 15.37 -1.37 2.55
C LEU A 95 15.90 -1.50 1.12
N THR A 96 15.57 -0.55 0.23
CA THR A 96 16.04 -0.56 -1.17
C THR A 96 17.56 -0.45 -1.24
N ILE A 97 18.18 0.41 -0.42
CA ILE A 97 19.64 0.57 -0.34
C ILE A 97 20.28 -0.68 0.30
N TYR A 98 19.72 -1.19 1.40
CA TYR A 98 20.21 -2.38 2.10
C TYR A 98 20.24 -3.61 1.19
N PHE A 99 19.18 -3.82 0.40
CA PHE A 99 19.12 -4.90 -0.59
C PHE A 99 19.85 -4.59 -1.91
N LYS A 100 20.62 -3.49 -1.98
CA LYS A 100 21.46 -3.08 -3.11
C LYS A 100 20.68 -2.98 -4.43
N PHE A 101 19.56 -2.26 -4.42
CA PHE A 101 18.69 -2.07 -5.60
C PHE A 101 18.24 -3.40 -6.22
N LEU A 102 17.76 -4.31 -5.37
CA LEU A 102 17.30 -5.64 -5.75
C LEU A 102 16.28 -5.62 -6.91
N ASN A 103 15.41 -4.62 -6.95
CA ASN A 103 14.40 -4.45 -8.00
C ASN A 103 15.00 -4.55 -9.42
N PHE A 104 16.18 -3.96 -9.66
CA PHE A 104 16.85 -4.05 -10.97
C PHE A 104 17.59 -5.37 -11.17
N ARG A 105 18.25 -5.90 -10.13
CA ARG A 105 19.07 -7.12 -10.24
C ARG A 105 18.21 -8.38 -10.43
N SER A 106 17.09 -8.46 -9.72
CA SER A 106 16.28 -9.67 -9.61
C SER A 106 15.20 -9.81 -10.67
N TRP A 107 15.00 -8.80 -11.52
CA TRP A 107 14.01 -8.83 -12.62
C TRP A 107 14.15 -10.07 -13.51
N ARG A 108 15.39 -10.40 -13.92
CA ARG A 108 15.66 -11.58 -14.76
C ARG A 108 15.37 -12.90 -14.04
N LEU A 109 15.61 -12.95 -12.73
CA LEU A 109 15.34 -14.13 -11.91
C LEU A 109 13.82 -14.31 -11.77
N ALA A 110 13.10 -13.24 -11.43
CA ALA A 110 11.64 -13.22 -11.32
C ALA A 110 10.97 -13.74 -12.61
N MET A 111 11.36 -13.20 -13.78
CA MET A 111 10.83 -13.66 -15.07
C MET A 111 11.10 -15.14 -15.36
N ARG A 112 12.24 -15.69 -14.93
CA ARG A 112 12.55 -17.12 -15.08
C ARG A 112 11.68 -17.99 -14.16
N THR A 113 11.41 -17.52 -12.95
CA THR A 113 10.53 -18.18 -11.97
C THR A 113 9.08 -18.20 -12.46
N LEU A 114 8.58 -17.08 -13.00
CA LEU A 114 7.23 -17.01 -13.54
C LEU A 114 7.02 -17.89 -14.77
N ARG A 115 8.05 -18.07 -15.59
CA ARG A 115 8.05 -19.00 -16.74
C ARG A 115 8.11 -20.48 -16.34
N GLY A 116 8.10 -20.81 -15.04
CA GLY A 116 8.12 -22.19 -14.55
C GLY A 116 9.49 -22.87 -14.65
N LYS A 117 10.58 -22.14 -14.97
CA LYS A 117 11.94 -22.73 -15.08
C LYS A 117 12.43 -23.33 -13.75
N TYR A 118 11.86 -22.87 -12.63
CA TYR A 118 12.17 -23.34 -11.28
C TYR A 118 11.01 -24.11 -10.64
N SER A 119 9.95 -24.44 -11.38
CA SER A 119 8.84 -25.25 -10.88
C SER A 119 9.13 -26.72 -11.15
N GLN A 120 9.29 -27.52 -10.10
CA GLN A 120 9.32 -28.98 -10.20
C GLN A 120 7.96 -29.59 -9.79
N PRO A 121 7.55 -30.73 -10.39
CA PRO A 121 6.29 -31.40 -10.03
C PRO A 121 6.18 -31.83 -8.56
N ASN A 122 7.33 -31.92 -7.88
CA ASN A 122 7.43 -32.36 -6.48
C ASN A 122 7.63 -31.18 -5.50
N ASP A 123 7.54 -29.94 -5.98
CA ASP A 123 7.71 -28.76 -5.12
C ASP A 123 6.51 -28.59 -4.16
N PRO A 124 6.75 -28.30 -2.88
CA PRO A 124 5.70 -28.09 -1.91
C PRO A 124 4.92 -26.78 -2.18
N GLY A 125 3.70 -26.91 -2.71
CA GLY A 125 2.74 -25.83 -2.94
C GLY A 125 1.48 -26.29 -3.66
N GLU A 126 0.35 -25.63 -3.39
CA GLU A 126 -0.97 -25.96 -3.98
C GLU A 126 -1.20 -25.30 -5.35
N ILE A 127 -0.46 -24.23 -5.64
CA ILE A 127 -0.63 -23.40 -6.84
C ILE A 127 0.71 -23.11 -7.51
N THR A 128 0.68 -22.93 -8.84
CA THR A 128 1.87 -22.55 -9.61
C THR A 128 2.33 -21.12 -9.28
N HIS A 129 3.61 -20.80 -9.52
CA HIS A 129 4.13 -19.43 -9.32
C HIS A 129 3.35 -18.35 -10.09
N PHE A 130 2.87 -18.67 -11.29
CA PHE A 130 2.07 -17.76 -12.08
C PHE A 130 0.68 -17.55 -11.49
N GLN A 131 0.02 -18.62 -11.03
CA GLN A 131 -1.28 -18.50 -10.36
C GLN A 131 -1.17 -17.70 -9.05
N ALA A 132 -0.11 -17.91 -8.27
CA ALA A 132 0.16 -17.14 -7.08
C ALA A 132 0.37 -15.64 -7.38
N LEU A 133 1.14 -15.32 -8.44
CA LEU A 133 1.30 -13.95 -8.90
C LEU A 133 -0.03 -13.34 -9.33
N SER A 134 -0.80 -14.04 -10.17
CA SER A 134 -2.08 -13.55 -10.68
C SER A 134 -3.08 -13.30 -9.56
N ALA A 135 -3.13 -14.16 -8.54
CA ALA A 135 -3.94 -13.94 -7.34
C ALA A 135 -3.52 -12.68 -6.56
N ALA A 136 -2.20 -12.48 -6.37
CA ALA A 136 -1.68 -11.30 -5.69
C ALA A 136 -1.92 -10.00 -6.48
N VAL A 137 -1.77 -10.04 -7.81
CA VAL A 137 -2.03 -8.89 -8.70
C VAL A 137 -3.53 -8.57 -8.71
N SER A 138 -4.39 -9.59 -8.78
CA SER A 138 -5.84 -9.39 -8.72
C SER A 138 -6.29 -8.76 -7.40
N GLY A 139 -5.63 -9.09 -6.28
CA GLY A 139 -5.94 -8.49 -4.98
C GLY A 139 -5.41 -7.06 -4.79
N THR A 140 -4.47 -6.62 -5.64
CA THR A 140 -3.83 -5.31 -5.51
C THR A 140 -4.19 -4.34 -6.63
N VAL A 141 -4.63 -4.82 -7.80
CA VAL A 141 -5.07 -3.99 -8.92
C VAL A 141 -6.60 -3.99 -8.95
N GLY A 142 -7.19 -2.87 -8.52
CA GLY A 142 -8.63 -2.66 -8.54
C GLY A 142 -9.02 -1.28 -9.08
N LEU A 143 -10.32 -1.07 -9.29
CA LEU A 143 -10.89 0.22 -9.72
C LEU A 143 -10.45 1.36 -8.79
N GLY A 144 -10.36 1.10 -7.48
CA GLY A 144 -9.90 2.07 -6.48
C GLY A 144 -8.47 2.57 -6.73
N ASN A 145 -7.55 1.72 -7.21
CA ASN A 145 -6.19 2.16 -7.52
C ASN A 145 -6.13 3.03 -8.78
N ILE A 146 -6.98 2.75 -9.76
CA ILE A 146 -7.04 3.52 -11.00
C ILE A 146 -7.68 4.90 -10.73
N ALA A 147 -8.82 4.92 -10.03
CA ALA A 147 -9.49 6.15 -9.63
C ALA A 147 -8.63 6.99 -8.65
N GLY A 148 -7.97 6.35 -7.69
CA GLY A 148 -7.08 7.02 -6.74
C GLY A 148 -5.88 7.68 -7.42
N VAL A 149 -5.31 7.04 -8.46
CA VAL A 149 -4.26 7.66 -9.27
C VAL A 149 -4.79 8.83 -10.09
N ALA A 150 -6.00 8.73 -10.66
CA ALA A 150 -6.62 9.85 -11.37
C ALA A 150 -6.80 11.08 -10.46
N VAL A 151 -7.40 10.89 -9.28
CA VAL A 151 -7.58 11.96 -8.28
C VAL A 151 -6.23 12.55 -7.84
N ALA A 152 -5.22 11.71 -7.60
CA ALA A 152 -3.88 12.17 -7.20
C ALA A 152 -3.20 13.03 -8.28
N ILE A 153 -3.40 12.71 -9.56
CA ILE A 153 -2.87 13.50 -10.68
C ILE A 153 -3.67 14.78 -10.86
N SER A 154 -5.00 14.74 -10.73
CA SER A 154 -5.84 15.95 -10.82
C SER A 154 -5.48 16.98 -9.75
N ILE A 155 -5.14 16.54 -8.52
CA ILE A 155 -4.74 17.44 -7.43
C ILE A 155 -3.25 17.81 -7.50
N GLY A 156 -2.37 16.86 -7.79
CA GLY A 156 -0.91 17.04 -7.74
C GLY A 156 -0.25 17.50 -9.05
N GLY A 157 -1.03 17.60 -10.13
CA GLY A 157 -0.53 17.97 -11.46
C GLY A 157 0.32 16.88 -12.13
N PRO A 158 0.89 17.17 -13.32
CA PRO A 158 1.64 16.18 -14.10
C PRO A 158 2.94 15.71 -13.43
N GLY A 159 3.46 16.47 -12.46
CA GLY A 159 4.63 16.08 -11.66
C GLY A 159 4.34 14.94 -10.68
N ALA A 160 3.08 14.73 -10.27
CA ALA A 160 2.70 13.69 -9.31
C ALA A 160 2.99 12.28 -9.83
N THR A 161 2.79 12.04 -11.14
CA THR A 161 3.02 10.72 -11.74
C THR A 161 4.47 10.26 -11.60
N PHE A 162 5.43 11.18 -11.75
CA PHE A 162 6.86 10.86 -11.58
C PHE A 162 7.15 10.37 -10.15
N TRP A 163 6.62 11.08 -9.15
CA TRP A 163 6.79 10.71 -7.74
C TRP A 163 6.05 9.44 -7.36
N MET A 164 4.86 9.19 -7.92
CA MET A 164 4.12 7.94 -7.74
C MET A 164 4.90 6.73 -8.28
N VAL A 165 5.52 6.85 -9.46
CA VAL A 165 6.35 5.77 -10.02
C VAL A 165 7.59 5.53 -9.16
N LEU A 166 8.24 6.59 -8.66
CA LEU A 166 9.41 6.47 -7.80
C LEU A 166 9.06 5.78 -6.46
N MET A 167 7.98 6.21 -5.81
CA MET A 167 7.52 5.60 -4.55
C MET A 167 7.02 4.17 -4.75
N GLY A 168 6.36 3.88 -5.87
CA GLY A 168 5.98 2.51 -6.23
C GLY A 168 7.19 1.60 -6.42
N PHE A 169 8.25 2.11 -7.06
CA PHE A 169 9.51 1.39 -7.20
C PHE A 169 10.18 1.11 -5.85
N LEU A 170 10.20 2.08 -4.93
CA LEU A 170 10.74 1.89 -3.58
C LEU A 170 9.88 0.91 -2.76
N GLY A 171 8.56 0.99 -2.87
CA GLY A 171 7.61 0.10 -2.20
C GLY A 171 7.74 -1.38 -2.61
N MET A 172 8.19 -1.64 -3.84
CA MET A 172 8.45 -3.00 -4.34
C MET A 172 9.48 -3.74 -3.49
N ALA A 173 10.52 -3.04 -3.00
CA ALA A 173 11.54 -3.66 -2.15
C ALA A 173 10.96 -4.05 -0.77
N SER A 174 10.10 -3.21 -0.20
CA SER A 174 9.40 -3.51 1.06
C SER A 174 8.48 -4.71 0.91
N LYS A 175 7.70 -4.78 -0.19
CA LYS A 175 6.86 -5.95 -0.48
C LYS A 175 7.67 -7.22 -0.74
N PHE A 176 8.82 -7.11 -1.39
CA PHE A 176 9.72 -8.24 -1.56
C PHE A 176 10.22 -8.79 -0.21
N CYS A 177 10.59 -7.91 0.73
CA CYS A 177 11.02 -8.31 2.07
C CYS A 177 9.90 -9.06 2.81
N GLU A 178 8.68 -8.51 2.77
CA GLU A 178 7.49 -9.13 3.37
C GLU A 178 7.20 -10.52 2.80
N CYS A 179 7.16 -10.66 1.46
CA CYS A 179 6.92 -11.95 0.82
C CYS A 179 8.03 -12.96 1.11
N THR A 180 9.28 -12.52 1.17
CA THR A 180 10.43 -13.38 1.49
C THR A 180 10.33 -13.93 2.92
N LEU A 181 9.97 -13.08 3.89
CA LEU A 181 9.69 -13.52 5.26
C LEU A 181 8.50 -14.47 5.32
N GLY A 182 7.44 -14.20 4.55
CA GLY A 182 6.27 -15.06 4.45
C GLY A 182 6.58 -16.46 3.92
N VAL A 183 7.53 -16.59 2.99
CA VAL A 183 7.99 -17.91 2.48
C VAL A 183 8.96 -18.56 3.47
N LYS A 184 9.84 -17.80 4.13
CA LYS A 184 10.80 -18.32 5.11
C LYS A 184 10.10 -18.96 6.32
N TYR A 185 9.03 -18.33 6.82
CA TYR A 185 8.26 -18.80 7.99
C TYR A 185 6.98 -19.55 7.60
N ARG A 186 6.88 -20.00 6.35
CA ARG A 186 5.74 -20.76 5.84
C ARG A 186 5.67 -22.12 6.53
N ARG A 187 4.48 -22.48 7.02
CA ARG A 187 4.20 -23.80 7.61
C ARG A 187 3.28 -24.60 6.70
N ILE A 188 3.58 -25.88 6.55
CA ILE A 188 2.75 -26.80 5.78
C ILE A 188 2.28 -27.88 6.75
N GLU A 189 1.00 -27.87 7.07
CA GLU A 189 0.36 -28.87 7.93
C GLU A 189 -0.80 -29.50 7.15
N ASN A 190 -0.86 -30.83 7.09
CA ASN A 190 -1.95 -31.58 6.44
C ASN A 190 -2.26 -31.16 4.99
N GLY A 191 -1.22 -30.85 4.22
CA GLY A 191 -1.35 -30.43 2.82
C GLY A 191 -1.88 -29.00 2.62
N LYS A 192 -2.17 -28.27 3.70
CA LYS A 192 -2.54 -26.84 3.67
C LYS A 192 -1.32 -25.97 3.91
N VAL A 193 -1.15 -24.97 3.06
CA VAL A 193 -0.04 -24.01 3.16
C VAL A 193 -0.47 -22.77 3.97
N TYR A 194 0.12 -22.59 5.14
CA TYR A 194 -0.07 -21.41 5.99
C TYR A 194 1.12 -20.46 5.85
N GLY A 195 0.86 -19.25 5.38
CA GLY A 195 1.88 -18.21 5.20
C GLY A 195 1.32 -16.81 5.41
N GLY A 196 2.22 -15.82 5.49
CA GLY A 196 1.86 -14.41 5.60
C GLY A 196 2.24 -13.76 6.94
N PRO A 197 1.81 -12.50 7.15
CA PRO A 197 2.14 -11.69 8.32
C PRO A 197 1.90 -12.36 9.66
N MET A 198 0.78 -13.03 9.81
CA MET A 198 0.44 -13.75 11.05
C MET A 198 1.51 -14.80 11.44
N GLN A 199 2.08 -15.50 10.46
CA GLN A 199 3.04 -16.58 10.68
C GLN A 199 4.46 -16.06 10.93
N TYR A 200 4.93 -15.08 10.15
CA TYR A 200 6.26 -14.50 10.36
C TYR A 200 6.30 -13.55 11.58
N LEU A 201 5.19 -12.93 11.97
CA LEU A 201 5.12 -12.15 13.21
C LEU A 201 5.21 -13.08 14.42
N THR A 202 4.47 -14.20 14.42
CA THR A 202 4.50 -15.14 15.55
C THR A 202 5.82 -15.92 15.63
N SER A 203 6.29 -16.46 14.51
CA SER A 203 7.48 -17.32 14.46
C SER A 203 8.78 -16.51 14.37
N GLY A 204 8.80 -15.41 13.59
CA GLY A 204 9.97 -14.57 13.40
C GLY A 204 10.32 -13.72 14.63
N LEU A 205 9.36 -13.00 15.24
CA LEU A 205 9.63 -12.35 16.53
C LEU A 205 9.84 -13.37 17.65
N GLY A 206 9.27 -14.57 17.49
CA GLY A 206 9.48 -15.66 18.44
C GLY A 206 10.92 -16.17 18.50
N GLU A 207 11.60 -16.24 17.35
CA GLU A 207 13.04 -16.53 17.26
C GLU A 207 13.91 -15.39 17.81
N MET A 208 13.43 -14.15 17.77
CA MET A 208 14.11 -12.98 18.34
C MET A 208 13.91 -12.84 19.86
N GLY A 209 13.24 -13.79 20.52
CA GLY A 209 12.98 -13.76 21.98
C GLY A 209 11.77 -12.92 22.39
N MET A 210 11.00 -12.38 21.44
CA MET A 210 9.84 -11.51 21.67
C MET A 210 8.52 -12.21 21.31
N LYS A 211 8.39 -13.50 21.66
CA LYS A 211 7.19 -14.34 21.44
C LYS A 211 5.85 -13.67 21.81
N PRO A 212 5.67 -13.05 22.99
CA PRO A 212 4.37 -12.48 23.36
C PRO A 212 3.96 -11.30 22.45
N LEU A 213 4.92 -10.46 22.04
CA LEU A 213 4.65 -9.34 21.14
C LEU A 213 4.30 -9.81 19.72
N GLY A 214 4.96 -10.87 19.24
CA GLY A 214 4.62 -11.48 17.94
C GLY A 214 3.19 -12.01 17.88
N VAL A 215 2.72 -12.66 18.95
CA VAL A 215 1.34 -13.17 19.06
C VAL A 215 0.32 -12.04 19.13
N ILE A 216 0.58 -11.01 19.94
CA ILE A 216 -0.32 -9.84 20.06
C ILE A 216 -0.48 -9.14 18.72
N LEU A 217 0.63 -8.88 18.01
CA LEU A 217 0.60 -8.23 16.69
C LEU A 217 -0.10 -9.10 15.63
N ALA A 218 0.09 -10.42 15.68
CA ALA A 218 -0.56 -11.34 14.76
C ALA A 218 -2.09 -11.38 14.95
N ILE A 219 -2.57 -11.37 16.20
CA ILE A 219 -4.00 -11.32 16.52
C ILE A 219 -4.59 -9.97 16.08
N PHE A 220 -3.90 -8.87 16.39
CA PHE A 220 -4.33 -7.54 15.97
C PHE A 220 -4.46 -7.43 14.44
N PHE A 221 -3.46 -7.92 13.71
CA PHE A 221 -3.49 -7.97 12.25
C PHE A 221 -4.66 -8.82 11.72
N ALA A 222 -4.90 -9.98 12.32
CA ALA A 222 -6.00 -10.86 11.91
C ALA A 222 -7.38 -10.20 12.11
N ILE A 223 -7.59 -9.47 13.20
CA ILE A 223 -8.83 -8.72 13.45
C ILE A 223 -9.02 -7.63 12.40
N MET A 224 -7.96 -6.87 12.08
CA MET A 224 -8.03 -5.81 11.06
C MET A 224 -8.30 -6.34 9.65
N CYS A 225 -7.90 -7.58 9.32
CA CYS A 225 -8.17 -8.17 8.02
C CYS A 225 -9.57 -8.77 7.85
N ILE A 226 -10.35 -8.89 8.94
CA ILE A 226 -11.73 -9.39 8.91
C ILE A 226 -12.75 -8.24 8.79
N GLY A 227 -12.34 -7.02 9.15
CA GLY A 227 -13.16 -5.80 9.10
C GLY A 227 -13.18 -5.12 7.73
#